data_AF-D3P126-F1
#
_entry.id   AF-D3P126-F1
#
_cell.length_a   1.000
_cell.length_b   1.000
_cell.length_c   1.000
_cell.angle_alpha   90.00
_cell.angle_beta   90.00
_cell.angle_gamma   90.00
#
_symmetry.space_group_name_H-M   'P 1'
#
loop_
_entity.id
_entity.type
_entity.pdbx_description
1 polymer ?
#
loop_
_entity_poly.entity_id
_entity_poly.type
_entity_poly.pdbx_seq_one_letter_code
_entity_poly.pdbx_strand_id
1 'polypeptide(L)'
;MVDYIWIIGLHVTAVTVWLAGMFVAAILISALAPATAVETTVAESGSARLLRAAARWDRRVTTPAMGLAWLLGLTLVVVGGWGLEPWLVAKLAIVVLLSALHGKLAAGLRRLAEAEGRPGARPVSRLLRFSPLAIIAGGIAIVTLVVVKPY
;
A
#
# COMPACT_ATOMS: atom_id res chain seq x y z
N MET A 1 19.84 -16.98 -17.51
CA MET A 1 18.42 -17.43 -17.45
C MET A 1 17.96 -17.70 -16.03
N VAL A 2 18.72 -18.43 -15.21
CA VAL A 2 18.34 -18.73 -13.81
C VAL A 2 18.21 -17.46 -12.96
N ASP A 3 19.10 -16.48 -13.09
CA ASP A 3 19.03 -15.26 -12.27
C ASP A 3 17.81 -14.38 -12.57
N TYR A 4 17.35 -14.37 -13.83
CA TYR A 4 16.22 -13.56 -14.27
C TYR A 4 14.90 -14.01 -13.63
N ILE A 5 14.66 -15.33 -13.53
CA ILE A 5 13.43 -15.87 -12.93
C ILE A 5 13.38 -15.63 -11.42
N TRP A 6 14.54 -15.61 -10.75
CA TRP A 6 14.63 -15.26 -9.33
C TRP A 6 14.29 -13.78 -9.09
N ILE A 7 14.76 -12.87 -9.94
CA ILE A 7 14.42 -11.44 -9.84
C ILE A 7 12.91 -11.24 -10.04
N ILE A 8 12.31 -11.93 -11.02
CA ILE A 8 10.84 -11.91 -11.21
C ILE A 8 10.13 -12.41 -9.95
N GLY A 9 10.53 -13.57 -9.43
CA GLY A 9 9.93 -14.15 -8.24
C GLY A 9 9.99 -13.19 -7.04
N LEU A 10 11.17 -12.63 -6.77
CA LEU A 10 11.36 -11.69 -5.67
C LEU A 10 10.57 -10.39 -5.88
N HIS A 11 10.48 -9.87 -7.12
CA HIS A 11 9.68 -8.70 -7.45
C HIS A 11 8.19 -8.96 -7.19
N VAL A 12 7.66 -10.09 -7.66
CA VAL A 12 6.25 -10.47 -7.45
C VAL A 12 5.97 -10.62 -5.96
N THR A 13 6.83 -11.31 -5.20
CA THR A 13 6.68 -11.43 -3.74
C THR A 13 6.67 -10.06 -3.05
N ALA A 14 7.58 -9.16 -3.42
CA ALA A 14 7.64 -7.81 -2.87
C ALA A 14 6.35 -7.02 -3.15
N VAL A 15 5.83 -7.09 -4.39
CA VAL A 15 4.56 -6.46 -4.77
C VAL A 15 3.39 -7.05 -3.98
N THR A 16 3.31 -8.37 -3.83
CA THR A 16 2.24 -9.03 -3.06
C THR A 16 2.24 -8.60 -1.60
N VAL A 17 3.41 -8.62 -0.94
CA VAL A 17 3.55 -8.18 0.47
C VAL A 17 3.15 -6.71 0.61
N TRP A 18 3.57 -5.87 -0.34
CA TRP A 18 3.23 -4.46 -0.37
C TRP A 18 1.72 -4.22 -0.49
N LEU A 19 1.06 -4.82 -1.49
CA LEU A 19 -0.38 -4.67 -1.72
C LEU A 19 -1.20 -5.24 -0.55
N ALA A 20 -0.82 -6.40 -0.01
CA ALA A 20 -1.49 -6.99 1.13
C ALA A 20 -1.39 -6.10 2.38
N GLY A 21 -0.21 -5.54 2.65
CA GLY A 21 -0.01 -4.61 3.76
C GLY A 21 -0.81 -3.31 3.61
N MET A 22 -0.86 -2.74 2.40
CA MET A 22 -1.73 -1.59 2.10
C MET A 22 -3.21 -1.93 2.31
N PHE A 23 -3.65 -3.12 1.91
CA PHE A 23 -5.05 -3.54 2.04
C PHE A 23 -5.46 -3.68 3.51
N VAL A 24 -4.61 -4.28 4.34
CA VAL A 24 -4.82 -4.34 5.80
C VAL A 24 -4.87 -2.93 6.40
N ALA A 25 -3.94 -2.04 6.02
CA ALA A 25 -3.94 -0.66 6.49
C ALA A 25 -5.24 0.08 6.11
N ALA A 26 -5.71 -0.12 4.88
CA ALA A 26 -6.95 0.46 4.38
C ALA A 26 -8.18 -0.01 5.17
N ILE A 27 -8.29 -1.32 5.42
CA ILE A 27 -9.39 -1.89 6.22
C ILE A 27 -9.38 -1.28 7.62
N LEU A 28 -8.24 -1.29 8.31
CA LEU A 28 -8.13 -0.75 9.66
C LEU A 28 -8.52 0.73 9.72
N ILE A 29 -8.07 1.54 8.77
CA ILE A 29 -8.46 2.96 8.69
C ILE A 29 -9.96 3.09 8.45
N SER A 30 -10.53 2.33 7.51
CA SER A 30 -11.97 2.42 7.19
C SER A 30 -12.87 2.00 8.36
N ALA A 31 -12.45 0.99 9.12
CA ALA A 31 -13.20 0.46 10.26
C ALA A 31 -13.09 1.35 11.51
N LEU A 32 -11.91 1.93 11.77
CA LEU A 32 -11.62 2.63 13.02
C LEU A 32 -11.71 4.17 12.91
N ALA A 33 -11.58 4.75 11.71
CA ALA A 33 -11.72 6.21 11.54
C ALA A 33 -13.12 6.76 11.89
N PRO A 34 -14.25 6.06 11.65
CA PRO A 34 -15.56 6.52 12.11
C PRO A 34 -15.70 6.54 13.64
N ALA A 35 -15.06 5.60 14.33
CA ALA A 35 -15.14 5.48 15.79
C ALA A 35 -14.43 6.64 16.51
N THR A 36 -13.36 7.20 15.93
CA THR A 36 -12.64 8.35 16.51
C THR A 36 -13.36 9.69 16.38
N ALA A 37 -14.46 9.76 15.60
CA ALA A 37 -15.26 10.98 15.41
C ALA A 37 -16.44 11.11 16.38
N VAL A 38 -16.80 10.02 17.06
CA VAL A 38 -17.89 9.98 18.04
C VAL A 38 -17.25 9.63 19.38
N GLU A 39 -17.19 10.62 20.29
CA GLU A 39 -16.73 10.45 21.67
C GLU A 39 -17.34 9.18 22.28
N THR A 40 -16.59 8.08 22.33
CA THR A 40 -17.05 6.83 22.96
C THR A 40 -15.93 6.22 23.79
N THR A 41 -16.13 6.34 25.09
CA THR A 41 -15.24 6.06 26.22
C THR A 41 -15.13 4.57 26.60
N VAL A 42 -15.42 3.60 25.69
CA VAL A 42 -15.67 2.20 26.13
C VAL A 42 -14.99 1.08 25.31
N ALA A 43 -14.21 1.38 24.26
CA ALA A 43 -13.43 0.37 23.50
C ALA A 43 -11.89 0.65 23.45
N GLU A 44 -11.44 1.56 24.33
CA GLU A 44 -10.25 2.44 24.24
C GLU A 44 -8.84 1.83 24.45
N SER A 45 -8.65 0.50 24.42
CA SER A 45 -7.30 -0.07 24.58
C SER A 45 -6.88 -1.06 23.51
N GLY A 46 -7.84 -1.83 22.97
CA GLY A 46 -7.58 -2.78 21.89
C GLY A 46 -7.26 -2.07 20.57
N SER A 47 -8.04 -1.04 20.23
CA SER A 47 -7.94 -0.30 18.96
C SER A 47 -6.62 0.46 18.84
N ALA A 48 -6.18 1.21 19.87
CA ALA A 48 -4.84 1.84 19.89
C ALA A 48 -3.73 0.85 19.67
N ARG A 49 -3.81 -0.29 20.36
CA ARG A 49 -2.75 -1.29 20.34
C ARG A 49 -2.62 -1.88 18.94
N LEU A 50 -3.75 -2.17 18.31
CA LEU A 50 -3.84 -2.66 16.93
C LEU A 50 -3.31 -1.61 15.93
N LEU A 51 -3.74 -0.35 16.02
CA LEU A 51 -3.27 0.73 15.14
C LEU A 51 -1.76 0.97 15.28
N ARG A 52 -1.24 0.98 16.52
CA ARG A 52 0.21 1.09 16.77
C ARG A 52 0.98 -0.12 16.24
N ALA A 53 0.42 -1.33 16.36
CA ALA A 53 1.02 -2.54 15.78
C ALA A 53 1.04 -2.47 14.25
N ALA A 54 -0.06 -2.06 13.62
CA ALA A 54 -0.17 -1.87 12.18
C ALA A 54 0.79 -0.80 11.66
N ALA A 55 0.92 0.34 12.34
CA ALA A 55 1.89 1.38 11.96
C ALA A 55 3.35 0.90 12.07
N ARG A 56 3.67 0.06 13.06
CA ARG A 56 5.00 -0.58 13.15
C ARG A 56 5.22 -1.60 12.05
N TRP A 57 4.22 -2.42 11.74
CA TRP A 57 4.25 -3.38 10.65
C TRP A 57 4.47 -2.68 9.31
N ASP A 58 3.69 -1.64 9.02
CA ASP A 58 3.80 -0.85 7.80
C ASP A 58 5.21 -0.30 7.59
N ARG A 59 5.83 0.23 8.66
CA ARG A 59 7.20 0.74 8.59
C ARG A 59 8.26 -0.35 8.40
N ARG A 60 8.06 -1.55 8.98
CA ARG A 60 9.06 -2.63 9.00
C ARG A 60 8.92 -3.63 7.86
N VAL A 61 7.73 -3.76 7.27
CA VAL A 61 7.42 -4.81 6.28
C VAL A 61 6.89 -4.19 5.01
N THR A 62 5.76 -3.48 5.08
CA THR A 62 5.07 -2.98 3.88
C THR A 62 5.88 -1.91 3.13
N THR A 63 6.51 -0.98 3.86
CA THR A 63 7.32 0.10 3.27
C THR A 63 8.62 -0.43 2.65
N PRO A 64 9.40 -1.32 3.32
CA PRO A 64 10.52 -1.99 2.66
C PRO A 64 10.10 -2.84 1.46
N ALA A 65 8.96 -3.52 1.52
CA ALA A 65 8.42 -4.29 0.39
C ALA A 65 8.12 -3.39 -0.83
N MET A 66 7.57 -2.19 -0.62
CA MET A 66 7.41 -1.19 -1.68
C MET A 66 8.78 -0.80 -2.29
N GLY A 67 9.78 -0.55 -1.44
CA GLY A 67 11.14 -0.23 -1.89
C GLY A 67 11.77 -1.35 -2.72
N LEU A 68 11.61 -2.60 -2.29
CA LEU A 68 12.07 -3.77 -3.04
C LEU A 68 11.31 -3.95 -4.36
N ALA A 69 9.99 -3.72 -4.36
CA ALA A 69 9.18 -3.78 -5.57
C ALA A 69 9.67 -2.76 -6.62
N TRP A 70 9.99 -1.53 -6.20
CA TRP A 70 10.58 -0.51 -7.07
C TRP A 70 11.97 -0.91 -7.56
N LEU A 71 12.87 -1.29 -6.65
CA LEU A 71 14.24 -1.65 -7.00
C LEU A 71 14.27 -2.80 -8.01
N LEU A 72 13.56 -3.89 -7.71
CA LEU A 72 13.53 -5.08 -8.57
C LEU A 72 12.76 -4.82 -9.87
N GLY A 73 11.70 -4.02 -9.81
CA GLY A 73 10.92 -3.63 -10.99
C GLY A 73 11.76 -2.86 -12.00
N LEU A 74 12.53 -1.87 -11.53
CA LEU A 74 13.45 -1.10 -12.37
C LEU A 74 14.58 -1.99 -12.91
N THR A 75 15.13 -2.89 -12.08
CA THR A 75 16.12 -3.88 -12.54
C THR A 75 15.56 -4.75 -13.66
N LEU A 76 14.31 -5.22 -13.57
CA LEU A 76 13.68 -6.02 -14.63
C LEU A 76 13.50 -5.24 -15.93
N VAL A 77 13.19 -3.95 -15.87
CA VAL A 77 13.08 -3.10 -17.07
C VAL A 77 14.44 -3.01 -17.77
N VAL A 78 15.50 -2.72 -17.02
CA VAL A 78 16.87 -2.59 -17.57
C VAL A 78 17.37 -3.92 -18.12
N VAL A 79 17.27 -5.01 -17.34
CA VAL A 79 17.77 -6.33 -17.74
C VAL A 79 16.92 -6.96 -18.86
N GLY A 80 15.61 -6.70 -18.86
CA GLY A 80 14.70 -7.16 -19.90
C GLY A 80 14.83 -6.39 -21.22
N GLY A 81 15.59 -5.28 -21.23
CA GLY A 81 15.73 -4.42 -22.40
C GLY A 81 14.43 -3.75 -22.83
N TRP A 82 13.46 -3.61 -21.90
CA TRP A 82 12.17 -3.01 -22.20
C TRP A 82 12.32 -1.49 -22.22
N GLY A 83 12.09 -0.87 -23.37
CA GLY A 83 12.09 0.58 -23.54
C GLY A 83 10.83 1.23 -22.93
N LEU A 84 10.45 2.40 -23.44
CA LEU A 84 9.22 3.10 -23.04
C LEU A 84 7.98 2.48 -23.71
N GLU A 85 7.83 1.16 -23.62
CA GLU A 85 6.65 0.46 -24.12
C GLU A 85 5.38 1.01 -23.45
N PRO A 86 4.28 1.26 -24.19
CA PRO A 86 3.09 1.90 -23.64
C PRO A 86 2.52 1.18 -22.40
N TRP A 87 2.52 -0.16 -22.40
CA TRP A 87 2.07 -0.97 -21.25
C TRP A 87 2.95 -0.79 -20.01
N LEU A 88 4.26 -0.58 -20.20
CA LEU A 88 5.19 -0.40 -19.11
C LEU A 88 5.04 1.00 -18.50
N VAL A 89 4.87 2.03 -19.33
CA VAL A 89 4.59 3.39 -18.88
C VAL A 89 3.26 3.45 -18.10
N ALA A 90 2.22 2.81 -18.63
CA ALA A 90 0.92 2.72 -17.94
C ALA A 90 1.04 1.98 -16.60
N LYS A 91 1.78 0.85 -16.56
CA LYS A 91 2.03 0.10 -15.32
C LYS A 91 2.77 0.97 -14.31
N LEU A 92 3.79 1.69 -14.73
CA LEU A 92 4.58 2.57 -13.87
C LEU A 92 3.74 3.70 -13.27
N ALA A 93 2.87 4.32 -14.08
CA ALA A 93 1.95 5.34 -13.59
C ALA A 93 1.04 4.81 -12.47
N ILE A 94 0.50 3.59 -12.62
CA ILE A 94 -0.31 2.94 -11.57
C ILE A 94 0.52 2.67 -10.31
N VAL A 95 1.75 2.15 -10.46
CA VAL A 95 2.66 1.89 -9.32
C VAL A 95 2.99 3.17 -8.56
N VAL A 96 3.21 4.30 -9.25
CA VAL A 96 3.41 5.62 -8.63
C VAL A 96 2.17 6.05 -7.85
N LEU A 97 0.97 5.92 -8.42
CA LEU A 97 -0.28 6.27 -7.75
C LEU A 97 -0.52 5.41 -6.50
N LEU A 98 -0.24 4.10 -6.57
CA LEU A 98 -0.31 3.20 -5.42
C LEU A 98 0.74 3.55 -4.36
N SER A 99 1.95 3.97 -4.76
CA SER A 99 2.99 4.44 -3.83
C SER A 99 2.56 5.71 -3.09
N ALA A 100 1.92 6.65 -3.79
CA ALA A 100 1.34 7.84 -3.16
C ALA A 100 0.18 7.47 -2.22
N LEU A 101 -0.66 6.50 -2.59
CA LEU A 101 -1.71 5.99 -1.72
C LEU A 101 -1.14 5.33 -0.46
N HIS A 102 -0.07 4.52 -0.59
CA HIS A 102 0.65 3.91 0.53
C HIS A 102 1.10 4.98 1.53
N GLY A 103 1.74 6.05 1.05
CA GLY A 103 2.16 7.17 1.90
C GLY A 103 1.00 7.79 2.70
N LYS A 104 -0.17 7.97 2.07
CA LYS A 104 -1.38 8.46 2.75
C LYS A 104 -1.91 7.48 3.79
N LEU A 105 -1.91 6.17 3.49
CA LEU A 105 -2.34 5.13 4.44
C LEU A 105 -1.40 5.04 5.63
N ALA A 106 -0.08 5.03 5.40
CA ALA A 106 0.94 5.04 6.45
C ALA A 106 0.79 6.26 7.37
N ALA A 107 0.52 7.44 6.80
CA ALA A 107 0.24 8.66 7.58
C ALA A 107 -1.08 8.56 8.36
N GLY A 108 -2.12 7.97 7.77
CA GLY A 108 -3.41 7.72 8.42
C GLY A 108 -3.28 6.79 9.64
N LEU A 109 -2.55 5.68 9.51
CA LEU A 109 -2.29 4.74 10.61
C LEU A 109 -1.58 5.43 11.79
N ARG A 110 -0.54 6.25 11.52
CA ARG A 110 0.16 7.00 12.57
C ARG A 110 -0.76 7.99 13.27
N ARG A 111 -1.56 8.73 12.51
CA ARG A 111 -2.50 9.71 13.06
C ARG A 111 -3.55 9.07 13.95
N LEU A 112 -4.18 7.98 13.51
CA LEU A 112 -5.17 7.26 14.32
C LEU A 112 -4.53 6.67 15.58
N ALA A 113 -3.31 6.14 15.47
CA ALA A 113 -2.58 5.61 16.62
C ALA A 113 -2.19 6.68 17.66
N GLU A 114 -2.05 7.94 17.25
CA GLU A 114 -1.68 9.09 18.10
C GLU A 114 -2.90 9.90 18.60
N ALA A 115 -4.05 9.75 17.95
CA ALA A 115 -5.29 10.46 18.29
C ALA A 115 -5.94 9.94 19.59
N GLU A 116 -5.64 8.69 19.97
CA GLU A 116 -6.15 8.08 21.19
C GLU A 116 -5.56 8.78 22.43
N GLY A 117 -6.41 9.51 23.16
CA GLY A 117 -6.03 10.29 24.35
C GLY A 117 -5.76 11.78 24.11
N ARG A 118 -6.04 12.33 22.92
CA ARG A 118 -5.90 13.77 22.64
C ARG A 118 -7.18 14.38 22.06
N PRO A 119 -7.90 15.23 22.82
CA PRO A 119 -9.00 16.02 22.28
C PRO A 119 -8.50 16.89 21.12
N GLY A 120 -9.19 16.85 19.97
CA GLY A 120 -8.87 17.68 18.79
C GLY A 120 -7.90 17.08 17.77
N ALA A 121 -7.66 15.76 17.79
CA ALA A 121 -6.85 15.10 16.77
C ALA A 121 -7.41 15.32 15.35
N ARG A 122 -6.52 15.67 14.39
CA ARG A 122 -6.94 15.95 13.00
C ARG A 122 -7.56 14.71 12.34
N PRO A 123 -8.75 14.82 11.74
CA PRO A 123 -9.43 13.69 11.13
C PRO A 123 -8.65 13.14 9.94
N VAL A 124 -8.75 11.82 9.75
CA VAL A 124 -8.22 11.15 8.56
C VAL A 124 -9.09 11.47 7.35
N SER A 125 -8.46 11.64 6.17
CA SER A 125 -9.17 11.97 4.94
C SER A 125 -10.25 10.92 4.60
N ARG A 126 -11.48 11.37 4.34
CA ARG A 126 -12.62 10.51 3.94
C ARG A 126 -12.35 9.74 2.65
N LEU A 127 -11.46 10.25 1.79
CA LEU A 127 -11.10 9.62 0.53
C LEU A 127 -10.39 8.26 0.74
N LEU A 128 -9.80 8.02 1.92
CA LEU A 128 -9.20 6.73 2.24
C LEU A 128 -10.23 5.62 2.46
N ARG A 129 -11.53 5.91 2.52
CA ARG A 129 -12.56 4.85 2.55
C ARG A 129 -12.60 4.05 1.24
N PHE A 130 -12.23 4.67 0.12
CA PHE A 130 -12.18 4.02 -1.19
C PHE A 130 -10.83 3.34 -1.48
N SER A 131 -9.88 3.39 -0.55
CA SER A 131 -8.56 2.82 -0.79
C SER A 131 -8.55 1.29 -0.99
N PRO A 132 -9.38 0.45 -0.32
CA PRO A 132 -9.40 -0.99 -0.61
C PRO A 132 -9.74 -1.27 -2.07
N LEU A 133 -10.75 -0.56 -2.61
CA LEU A 133 -11.16 -0.68 -4.00
C LEU A 133 -10.04 -0.21 -4.95
N ALA A 134 -9.39 0.92 -4.64
CA ALA A 134 -8.28 1.42 -5.44
C ALA A 134 -7.07 0.45 -5.48
N ILE A 135 -6.78 -0.21 -4.35
CA ILE A 135 -5.71 -1.22 -4.25
C ILE A 135 -6.04 -2.44 -5.11
N ILE A 136 -7.26 -2.97 -5.01
CA ILE A 136 -7.71 -4.11 -5.82
C ILE A 136 -7.70 -3.76 -7.31
N ALA A 137 -8.29 -2.63 -7.69
CA ALA A 137 -8.35 -2.18 -9.07
C ALA A 137 -6.93 -1.95 -9.64
N GLY A 138 -6.04 -1.34 -8.86
CA GLY A 138 -4.63 -1.15 -9.24
C GLY A 138 -3.90 -2.47 -9.42
N GLY A 139 -4.10 -3.44 -8.51
CA GLY A 139 -3.52 -4.78 -8.61
C GLY A 139 -3.98 -5.52 -9.87
N ILE A 140 -5.28 -5.51 -10.15
CA ILE A 140 -5.86 -6.10 -11.37
C ILE A 140 -5.25 -5.45 -12.61
N ALA A 141 -5.24 -4.11 -12.67
CA ALA A 141 -4.69 -3.39 -13.81
C ALA A 141 -3.20 -3.70 -14.05
N ILE A 142 -2.39 -3.78 -12.98
CA ILE A 142 -0.97 -4.17 -13.07
C ILE A 142 -0.81 -5.57 -13.66
N VAL A 143 -1.61 -6.55 -13.19
CA VAL A 143 -1.57 -7.93 -13.68
C VAL A 143 -2.03 -8.00 -15.13
N THR A 144 -3.12 -7.32 -15.49
CA THR A 144 -3.60 -7.27 -16.87
C THR A 144 -2.55 -6.67 -17.81
N LEU A 145 -1.92 -5.55 -17.44
CA LEU A 145 -0.90 -4.91 -18.27
C LEU A 145 0.31 -5.81 -18.53
N VAL A 146 0.76 -6.57 -17.53
CA VAL A 146 1.94 -7.44 -17.68
C VAL A 146 1.64 -8.75 -18.42
N VAL A 147 0.41 -9.28 -18.29
CA VAL A 147 -0.01 -10.54 -18.92
C VAL A 147 -0.49 -10.32 -20.34
N VAL A 148 -1.38 -9.36 -20.55
CA VAL A 148 -2.01 -9.12 -21.86
C VAL A 148 -1.08 -8.34 -22.79
N LYS A 149 -0.23 -7.45 -22.23
CA LYS A 149 0.64 -6.53 -22.99
C LYS A 149 -0.10 -5.94 -24.21
N PRO A 150 -1.18 -5.17 -23.99
CA PRO A 150 -2.16 -4.91 -25.04
C PRO A 150 -1.69 -3.97 -26.17
N TYR A 151 -0.43 -3.52 -26.12
CA TYR A 151 0.17 -2.54 -27.02
C TYR A 151 1.70 -2.62 -26.87
#